data_AF-A0A2V2B1B5-F1
#
_entry.id   AF-A0A2V2B1B5-F1
#
_cell.length_a   1.000
_cell.length_b   1.000
_cell.length_c   1.000
_cell.angle_alpha   90.00
_cell.angle_beta   90.00
_cell.angle_gamma   90.00
#
_symmetry.space_group_name_H-M   'P 1'
#
loop_
_entity.id
_entity.type
_entity.pdbx_description
1 polymer ?
#
loop_
_entity_poly.entity_id
_entity_poly.type
_entity_poly.pdbx_seq_one_letter_code
_entity_poly.pdbx_strand_id
1 'polypeptide(L)'
;MHSTIPFSPTEARSARARMGLTTTQVAHSMAACGTPVHPQLVLAWEQGAEVPSDRQLFALADVLWCDATTLMGIAPRTLAEHRLARRLTVDRLAYRIGMDPSEYRAAESARQWHGDTWQTRALVEALGLSLRELIGIMGRVEELAEHLRSAVAGRWRTYVDPVAEIVVVDATGVGDALRTMHAEFAAFSERYMGHLLARNDDARLKEIAAERAAYLSRLVDHFWELVGEAGEAPPFPAAGR
;
A
#
# COMPACT_ATOMS: atom_id res chain seq x y z
N MET A 1 -2.61 11.27 19.72
CA MET A 1 -1.24 11.48 19.21
C MET A 1 -1.35 11.76 17.73
N HIS A 2 -1.04 12.98 17.29
CA HIS A 2 -1.17 13.35 15.87
C HIS A 2 -0.04 12.68 15.09
N SER A 3 -0.39 11.98 13.99
CA SER A 3 0.61 11.45 13.05
C SER A 3 1.40 12.63 12.49
N THR A 4 2.68 12.72 12.83
CA THR A 4 3.57 13.77 12.32
C THR A 4 3.71 13.63 10.81
N ILE A 5 3.50 14.72 10.08
CA ILE A 5 3.68 14.76 8.63
C ILE A 5 5.17 14.53 8.31
N PRO A 6 5.51 13.58 7.43
CA PRO A 6 6.89 13.41 7.00
C PRO A 6 7.25 14.61 6.13
N PHE A 7 8.15 15.45 6.61
CA PHE A 7 8.61 16.63 5.90
C PHE A 7 10.12 16.72 6.00
N SER A 8 10.79 16.95 4.87
CA SER A 8 12.24 17.09 4.80
C SER A 8 12.64 18.57 4.65
N PRO A 9 13.21 19.19 5.70
CA PRO A 9 13.69 20.56 5.65
C PRO A 9 14.73 20.79 4.54
N THR A 10 15.59 19.79 4.33
CA THR A 10 16.65 19.83 3.32
C THR A 10 16.08 19.80 1.90
N GLU A 11 15.07 18.97 1.65
CA GLU A 11 14.42 18.92 0.33
C GLU A 11 13.63 20.19 0.06
N ALA A 12 12.93 20.73 1.06
CA ALA A 12 12.22 22.00 0.92
C ALA A 12 13.15 23.16 0.57
N ARG A 13 14.28 23.28 1.27
CA ARG A 13 15.30 24.30 0.97
C ARG A 13 15.90 24.11 -0.42
N SER A 14 16.21 22.86 -0.78
CA SER A 14 16.76 22.52 -2.10
C SER A 14 15.77 22.84 -3.21
N ALA A 15 14.49 22.52 -3.03
CA ALA A 15 13.42 22.84 -3.97
C ALA A 15 13.24 24.35 -4.15
N ARG A 16 13.23 25.12 -3.05
CA ARG A 16 13.20 26.59 -3.13
C ARG A 16 14.40 27.15 -3.86
N ALA A 17 15.61 26.66 -3.56
CA ALA A 17 16.84 27.11 -4.20
C ALA A 17 16.83 26.85 -5.72
N ARG A 18 16.32 25.69 -6.17
CA ARG A 18 16.16 25.38 -7.60
C ARG A 18 15.24 26.38 -8.31
N MET A 19 14.20 26.85 -7.63
CA MET A 19 13.27 27.86 -8.17
C MET A 19 13.83 29.29 -8.08
N GLY A 20 14.98 29.50 -7.43
CA GLY A 20 15.56 30.83 -7.23
C GLY A 20 14.71 31.76 -6.34
N LEU A 21 13.80 31.21 -5.53
CA LEU A 21 12.87 32.00 -4.72
C LEU A 21 13.44 32.32 -3.34
N THR A 22 13.13 33.51 -2.82
CA THR A 22 13.33 33.86 -1.40
C THR A 22 12.18 33.32 -0.54
N THR A 23 12.38 33.19 0.77
CA THR A 23 11.30 32.78 1.70
C THR A 23 10.13 33.77 1.70
N THR A 24 10.40 35.06 1.51
CA THR A 24 9.36 36.09 1.34
C THR A 24 8.53 35.90 0.09
N GLN A 25 9.16 35.59 -1.05
CA GLN A 25 8.44 35.30 -2.29
C GLN A 25 7.61 34.02 -2.18
N VAL A 26 8.13 32.97 -1.53
CA VAL A 26 7.36 31.74 -1.26
C VAL A 26 6.12 32.05 -0.42
N ALA A 27 6.27 32.78 0.69
CA ALA A 27 5.16 33.16 1.56
C ALA A 27 4.10 33.99 0.82
N HIS A 28 4.52 34.93 -0.03
CA HIS A 28 3.63 35.71 -0.89
C HIS A 28 2.85 34.80 -1.86
N SER A 29 3.53 33.89 -2.55
CA SER A 29 2.89 32.96 -3.48
C SER A 29 1.92 32.00 -2.76
N MET A 30 2.28 31.50 -1.58
CA MET A 30 1.38 30.66 -0.77
C MET A 30 0.11 31.41 -0.34
N ALA A 31 0.22 32.71 -0.03
CA ALA A 31 -0.93 33.56 0.25
C ALA A 31 -1.85 33.70 -0.98
N ALA A 32 -1.28 33.84 -2.18
CA ALA A 32 -2.05 33.85 -3.43
C ALA A 32 -2.76 32.52 -3.71
N CYS A 33 -2.20 31.39 -3.24
CA CYS A 33 -2.82 30.06 -3.26
C CYS A 33 -3.84 29.83 -2.11
N GLY A 34 -4.20 30.87 -1.35
CA GLY A 34 -5.18 30.78 -0.26
C GLY A 34 -4.64 30.15 1.03
N THR A 35 -3.31 30.00 1.16
CA THR A 35 -2.64 29.49 2.38
C THR A 35 -1.64 30.52 2.88
N PRO A 36 -2.11 31.65 3.46
CA PRO A 36 -1.22 32.72 3.91
C PRO A 36 -0.31 32.24 5.05
N VAL A 37 0.99 32.49 4.92
CA VAL A 37 2.00 32.17 5.93
C VAL A 37 3.00 33.31 6.06
N HIS A 38 3.65 33.41 7.22
CA HIS A 38 4.73 34.38 7.42
C HIS A 38 6.05 33.86 6.82
N PRO A 39 6.91 34.70 6.21
CA PRO A 39 8.21 34.27 5.69
C PRO A 39 9.09 33.55 6.72
N GLN A 40 8.99 33.96 7.99
CA GLN A 40 9.68 33.30 9.11
C GLN A 40 9.23 31.85 9.33
N LEU A 41 7.96 31.52 9.04
CA LEU A 41 7.46 30.15 9.16
C LEU A 41 8.06 29.25 8.07
N VAL A 42 8.21 29.79 6.85
CA VAL A 42 8.92 29.09 5.76
C VAL A 42 10.36 28.79 6.16
N LEU A 43 11.05 29.77 6.78
CA LEU A 43 12.40 29.58 7.30
C LEU A 43 12.44 28.53 8.43
N ALA A 44 11.46 28.53 9.34
CA ALA A 44 11.37 27.55 10.42
C ALA A 44 11.18 26.12 9.89
N TRP A 45 10.37 25.93 8.83
CA TRP A 45 10.25 24.65 8.14
C TRP A 45 11.57 24.19 7.54
N GLU A 46 12.28 25.07 6.83
CA GLU A 46 13.58 24.75 6.25
C GLU A 46 14.66 24.48 7.29
N GLN A 47 14.49 24.93 8.53
CA GLN A 47 15.39 24.63 9.65
C GLN A 47 14.95 23.40 10.45
N GLY A 48 13.78 22.83 10.16
CA GLY A 48 13.21 21.71 10.90
C GLY A 48 12.68 22.09 12.29
N ALA A 49 12.48 23.38 12.56
CA ALA A 49 11.94 23.85 13.83
C ALA A 49 10.41 23.68 13.92
N GLU A 50 9.73 23.65 12.77
CA GLU A 50 8.28 23.48 12.63
C GLU A 50 7.98 22.54 11.46
N VAL A 51 6.78 21.96 11.43
CA VAL A 51 6.30 21.09 10.34
C VAL A 51 5.05 21.72 9.71
N PRO A 52 4.92 21.79 8.38
CA PRO A 52 3.72 22.30 7.74
C PRO A 52 2.52 21.38 7.98
N SER A 53 1.32 21.95 8.04
CA SER A 53 0.06 21.19 7.90
C SER A 53 -0.13 20.64 6.49
N ASP A 54 -1.07 19.70 6.28
CA ASP A 54 -1.40 19.14 4.96
C ASP A 54 -1.61 20.22 3.89
N ARG A 55 -2.43 21.25 4.20
CA ARG A 55 -2.74 22.34 3.27
C ARG A 55 -1.48 23.17 2.94
N GLN A 56 -0.64 23.42 3.95
CA GLN A 56 0.63 24.13 3.76
C GLN A 56 1.61 23.33 2.93
N LEU A 57 1.70 22.01 3.15
CA LEU A 57 2.54 21.11 2.35
C LEU A 57 2.12 21.14 0.88
N PHE A 58 0.82 21.06 0.59
CA PHE A 58 0.32 21.05 -0.78
C PHE A 58 0.54 22.40 -1.47
N ALA A 59 0.23 23.50 -0.79
CA ALA A 59 0.47 24.84 -1.31
C ALA A 59 1.97 25.10 -1.54
N LEU A 60 2.84 24.61 -0.64
CA LEU A 60 4.29 24.72 -0.81
C LEU A 60 4.78 23.91 -2.02
N ALA A 61 4.27 22.69 -2.21
CA ALA A 61 4.57 21.85 -3.36
C ALA A 61 4.17 22.54 -4.68
N ASP A 62 2.99 23.18 -4.71
CA ASP A 62 2.53 23.97 -5.86
C ASP A 62 3.43 25.18 -6.14
N VAL A 63 3.77 25.96 -5.11
CA VAL A 63 4.64 27.13 -5.26
C VAL A 63 6.05 26.76 -5.71
N LEU A 64 6.56 25.61 -5.25
CA LEU A 64 7.89 25.10 -5.60
C LEU A 64 7.91 24.21 -6.85
N TRP A 65 6.76 24.03 -7.51
CA TRP A 65 6.60 23.26 -8.74
C TRP A 65 7.18 21.84 -8.62
N CYS A 66 6.91 21.18 -7.50
CA CYS A 66 7.38 19.82 -7.21
C CYS A 66 6.27 18.96 -6.60
N ASP A 67 6.47 17.64 -6.58
CA ASP A 67 5.53 16.74 -5.94
C ASP A 67 5.62 16.82 -4.41
N ALA A 68 4.51 16.51 -3.73
CA ALA A 68 4.51 16.45 -2.27
C ALA A 68 5.55 15.45 -1.76
N THR A 69 5.73 14.33 -2.46
CA THR A 69 6.75 13.30 -2.15
C THR A 69 8.17 13.84 -2.17
N THR A 70 8.50 14.80 -3.06
CA THR A 70 9.79 15.48 -3.06
C THR A 70 10.01 16.21 -1.73
N LEU A 71 9.02 16.96 -1.26
CA LEU A 71 9.12 17.68 0.03
C LEU A 71 9.08 16.75 1.25
N MET A 72 8.42 15.60 1.15
CA MET A 72 8.43 14.59 2.21
C MET A 72 9.81 13.90 2.33
N GLY A 73 10.57 13.82 1.23
CA GLY A 73 11.90 13.21 1.21
C GLY A 73 11.91 11.70 1.44
N ILE A 74 10.76 11.04 1.30
CA ILE A 74 10.59 9.60 1.52
C ILE A 74 9.69 8.98 0.44
N ALA A 75 9.87 7.68 0.22
CA ALA A 75 8.87 6.88 -0.49
C ALA A 75 7.71 6.57 0.47
N PRO A 76 6.45 6.83 0.09
CA PRO A 76 5.28 6.51 0.91
C PRO A 76 5.19 5.03 1.28
N ARG A 77 4.83 4.75 2.54
CA ARG A 77 4.66 3.40 3.11
C ARG A 77 3.46 3.29 4.05
N THR A 78 2.84 4.39 4.43
CA THR A 78 1.64 4.42 5.29
C THR A 78 0.46 5.06 4.56
N LEU A 79 -0.77 4.78 5.01
CA LEU A 79 -1.97 5.41 4.43
C LEU A 79 -1.86 6.94 4.41
N ALA A 80 -1.38 7.53 5.51
CA ALA A 80 -1.15 8.96 5.63
C ALA A 80 -0.15 9.47 4.59
N GLU A 81 0.97 8.77 4.40
CA GLU A 81 1.99 9.15 3.41
C GLU A 81 1.47 9.04 1.97
N HIS A 82 0.75 7.96 1.63
CA HIS A 82 0.14 7.83 0.32
C HIS A 82 -0.92 8.90 0.07
N ARG A 83 -1.74 9.21 1.08
CA ARG A 83 -2.72 10.29 1.02
C ARG A 83 -2.06 11.64 0.77
N LEU A 84 -0.98 11.95 1.50
CA LEU A 84 -0.21 13.19 1.32
C LEU A 84 0.47 13.25 -0.05
N ALA A 85 1.04 12.13 -0.53
CA ALA A 85 1.60 12.03 -1.88
C ALA A 85 0.56 12.34 -2.98
N ARG A 86 -0.70 11.95 -2.75
CA ARG A 86 -1.84 12.26 -3.65
C ARG A 86 -2.47 13.62 -3.42
N ARG A 87 -1.92 14.42 -2.50
CA ARG A 87 -2.39 15.76 -2.12
C ARG A 87 -3.85 15.79 -1.68
N LEU A 88 -4.27 14.76 -0.94
CA LEU A 88 -5.61 14.66 -0.39
C LEU A 88 -5.59 15.03 1.10
N THR A 89 -6.50 15.89 1.53
CA THR A 89 -6.75 16.07 2.96
C THR A 89 -7.54 14.88 3.50
N VAL A 90 -7.48 14.66 4.82
CA VAL A 90 -8.31 13.67 5.52
C VAL A 90 -9.79 13.82 5.12
N ASP A 91 -10.34 15.03 5.21
CA ASP A 91 -11.77 15.26 4.93
C ASP A 91 -12.13 14.97 3.47
N ARG A 92 -11.26 15.34 2.53
CA ARG A 92 -11.50 15.12 1.10
C ARG A 92 -11.46 13.64 0.74
N LEU A 93 -10.52 12.90 1.33
CA LEU A 93 -10.44 11.46 1.09
C LEU A 93 -11.62 10.75 1.74
N ALA A 94 -11.90 11.01 3.02
CA ALA A 94 -13.04 10.44 3.75
C ALA A 94 -14.37 10.63 3.00
N TYR A 95 -14.62 11.85 2.49
CA TYR A 95 -15.79 12.12 1.65
C TYR A 95 -15.79 11.28 0.36
N ARG A 96 -14.65 11.17 -0.34
CA ARG A 96 -14.54 10.40 -1.59
C ARG A 96 -14.81 8.91 -1.39
N ILE A 97 -14.41 8.35 -0.25
CA ILE A 97 -14.61 6.93 0.10
C ILE A 97 -15.92 6.70 0.87
N GLY A 98 -16.76 7.72 1.08
CA GLY A 98 -18.00 7.58 1.85
C GLY A 98 -17.78 7.10 3.29
N MET A 99 -16.74 7.57 3.97
CA MET A 99 -16.42 7.26 5.36
C MET A 99 -16.47 8.54 6.21
N ASP A 100 -16.79 8.42 7.50
CA ASP A 100 -16.70 9.55 8.41
C ASP A 100 -15.24 10.03 8.55
N PRO A 101 -14.95 11.36 8.50
CA PRO A 101 -13.58 11.85 8.62
C PRO A 101 -12.87 11.50 9.94
N SER A 102 -13.61 11.32 11.03
CA SER A 102 -13.04 10.91 12.32
C SER A 102 -12.69 9.42 12.33
N GLU A 103 -13.53 8.59 11.70
CA GLU A 103 -13.28 7.17 11.48
C GLU A 103 -12.05 6.96 10.60
N TYR A 104 -11.96 7.69 9.48
CA TYR A 104 -10.78 7.64 8.60
C TYR A 104 -9.50 8.06 9.34
N ARG A 105 -9.57 9.12 10.14
CA ARG A 105 -8.42 9.59 10.94
C ARG A 105 -7.98 8.55 11.97
N ALA A 106 -8.93 7.87 12.60
CA ALA A 106 -8.64 6.77 13.50
C ALA A 106 -7.92 5.64 12.76
N ALA A 107 -8.41 5.26 11.58
CA ALA A 107 -7.81 4.23 10.74
C ALA A 107 -6.36 4.58 10.33
N GLU A 108 -6.11 5.81 9.88
CA GLU A 108 -4.75 6.28 9.58
C GLU A 108 -3.83 6.22 10.80
N SER A 109 -4.32 6.68 11.96
CA SER A 109 -3.52 6.73 13.19
C SER A 109 -3.19 5.35 13.76
N ALA A 110 -4.14 4.42 13.66
CA ALA A 110 -3.97 3.02 14.07
C ALA A 110 -3.15 2.21 13.06
N ARG A 111 -2.93 2.74 11.85
CA ARG A 111 -2.41 2.01 10.69
C ARG A 111 -3.25 0.76 10.40
N GLN A 112 -4.56 0.89 10.59
CA GLN A 112 -5.53 -0.18 10.43
C GLN A 112 -6.76 0.35 9.72
N TRP A 113 -7.06 -0.23 8.57
CA TRP A 113 -8.24 -0.08 7.76
C TRP A 113 -9.32 -1.08 8.16
N HIS A 114 -10.53 -0.56 8.39
CA HIS A 114 -11.72 -1.32 8.74
C HIS A 114 -12.89 -1.04 7.80
N GLY A 115 -12.61 -0.41 6.65
CA GLY A 115 -13.65 -0.08 5.69
C GLY A 115 -14.19 -1.33 5.00
N ASP A 116 -15.44 -1.26 4.55
CA ASP A 116 -16.05 -2.36 3.80
C ASP A 116 -15.40 -2.55 2.41
N THR A 117 -15.86 -3.55 1.65
CA THR A 117 -15.37 -3.84 0.30
C THR A 117 -15.43 -2.62 -0.63
N TRP A 118 -16.51 -1.84 -0.57
CA TRP A 118 -16.70 -0.67 -1.42
C TRP A 118 -15.76 0.47 -1.03
N GLN A 119 -15.67 0.78 0.27
CA GLN A 119 -14.77 1.79 0.81
C GLN A 119 -13.31 1.44 0.51
N THR A 120 -12.93 0.16 0.67
CA THR A 120 -11.59 -0.34 0.37
C THR A 120 -11.24 -0.11 -1.09
N ARG A 121 -12.17 -0.45 -1.99
CA ARG A 121 -12.00 -0.23 -3.43
C ARG A 121 -11.81 1.25 -3.76
N ALA A 122 -12.65 2.11 -3.19
CA ALA A 122 -12.57 3.56 -3.37
C ALA A 122 -11.25 4.14 -2.81
N LEU A 123 -10.75 3.61 -1.70
CA LEU A 123 -9.47 4.00 -1.10
C LEU A 123 -8.30 3.70 -2.03
N VAL A 124 -8.23 2.46 -2.53
CA VAL A 124 -7.16 2.00 -3.44
C VAL A 124 -7.12 2.87 -4.70
N GLU A 125 -8.28 3.16 -5.27
CA GLU A 125 -8.40 4.05 -6.44
C GLU A 125 -7.96 5.49 -6.12
N ALA A 126 -8.43 6.05 -4.99
CA ALA A 126 -8.09 7.41 -4.60
C ALA A 126 -6.59 7.58 -4.33
N LEU A 127 -5.97 6.58 -3.71
CA LEU A 127 -4.55 6.58 -3.37
C LEU A 127 -3.65 6.14 -4.54
N GLY A 128 -4.21 5.51 -5.58
CA GLY A 128 -3.44 4.94 -6.68
C GLY A 128 -2.59 3.75 -6.24
N LEU A 129 -3.13 2.95 -5.32
CA LEU A 129 -2.50 1.73 -4.81
C LEU A 129 -2.97 0.53 -5.64
N SER A 130 -2.23 -0.56 -5.54
CA SER A 130 -2.73 -1.92 -5.79
C SER A 130 -3.36 -2.52 -4.52
N LEU A 131 -4.20 -3.55 -4.66
CA LEU A 131 -4.71 -4.27 -3.48
C LEU A 131 -3.57 -4.93 -2.70
N ARG A 132 -2.55 -5.46 -3.41
CA ARG A 132 -1.35 -6.02 -2.79
C ARG A 132 -0.61 -4.99 -1.92
N GLU A 133 -0.40 -3.77 -2.42
CA GLU A 133 0.23 -2.70 -1.64
C GLU A 133 -0.61 -2.32 -0.44
N LEU A 134 -1.93 -2.23 -0.57
CA LEU A 134 -2.81 -1.94 0.55
C LEU A 134 -2.65 -2.99 1.65
N ILE A 135 -2.65 -4.28 1.32
CA ILE A 135 -2.46 -5.38 2.30
C ILE A 135 -1.09 -5.31 2.98
N GLY A 136 -0.06 -4.90 2.23
CA GLY A 136 1.27 -4.61 2.79
C GLY A 136 1.25 -3.46 3.80
N ILE A 137 0.64 -2.33 3.44
CA ILE A 137 0.49 -1.14 4.31
C ILE A 137 -0.31 -1.48 5.57
N MET A 138 -1.29 -2.36 5.42
CA MET A 138 -2.18 -2.84 6.46
C MET A 138 -1.56 -3.87 7.41
N GLY A 139 -0.38 -4.40 7.09
CA GLY A 139 0.28 -5.41 7.91
C GLY A 139 -0.43 -6.77 7.92
N ARG A 140 -1.35 -7.03 6.98
CA ARG A 140 -2.15 -8.27 6.91
C ARG A 140 -1.49 -9.37 6.07
N VAL A 141 -0.23 -9.18 5.67
CA VAL A 141 0.51 -10.13 4.83
C VAL A 141 0.70 -11.47 5.54
N GLU A 142 0.97 -11.47 6.85
CA GLU A 142 1.17 -12.72 7.60
C GLU A 142 -0.14 -13.49 7.81
N GLU A 143 -1.23 -12.76 8.11
CA GLU A 143 -2.58 -13.32 8.21
C GLU A 143 -2.97 -14.01 6.88
N LEU A 144 -2.76 -13.31 5.76
CA LEU A 144 -2.95 -13.89 4.43
C LEU A 144 -2.07 -15.14 4.23
N ALA A 145 -0.78 -15.07 4.56
CA ALA A 145 0.13 -16.20 4.42
C ALA A 145 -0.31 -17.43 5.23
N GLU A 146 -0.85 -17.25 6.44
CA GLU A 146 -1.39 -18.32 7.26
C GLU A 146 -2.63 -18.97 6.64
N HIS A 147 -3.58 -18.16 6.14
CA HIS A 147 -4.74 -18.68 5.42
C HIS A 147 -4.34 -19.43 4.16
N LEU A 148 -3.41 -18.90 3.37
CA LEU A 148 -2.90 -19.55 2.16
C LEU A 148 -2.21 -20.89 2.49
N ARG A 149 -1.34 -20.93 3.52
CA ARG A 149 -0.70 -22.17 4.00
C ARG A 149 -1.72 -23.22 4.40
N SER A 150 -2.76 -22.82 5.12
CA SER A 150 -3.82 -23.73 5.56
C SER A 150 -4.70 -24.21 4.40
N ALA A 151 -4.96 -23.34 3.43
CA ALA A 151 -5.72 -23.65 2.24
C ALA A 151 -5.01 -24.69 1.35
N VAL A 152 -3.73 -24.49 1.05
CA VAL A 152 -2.98 -25.41 0.17
C VAL A 152 -2.76 -26.77 0.82
N ALA A 153 -2.53 -26.81 2.14
CA ALA A 153 -2.31 -28.07 2.87
C ALA A 153 -3.60 -28.83 3.21
N GLY A 154 -4.76 -28.18 3.14
CA GLY A 154 -6.02 -28.70 3.63
C GLY A 154 -7.18 -28.53 2.65
N ARG A 155 -8.34 -28.13 3.18
CA ARG A 155 -9.57 -27.93 2.40
C ARG A 155 -9.63 -26.50 1.87
N TRP A 156 -8.99 -26.24 0.75
CA TRP A 156 -8.90 -24.90 0.15
C TRP A 156 -10.24 -24.16 0.02
N ARG A 157 -11.35 -24.88 -0.27
CA ARG A 157 -12.69 -24.28 -0.42
C ARG A 157 -13.18 -23.53 0.81
N THR A 158 -12.81 -23.95 2.03
CA THR A 158 -13.26 -23.26 3.26
C THR A 158 -12.52 -21.95 3.51
N TYR A 159 -11.45 -21.69 2.75
CA TYR A 159 -10.62 -20.49 2.87
C TYR A 159 -10.91 -19.47 1.76
N VAL A 160 -11.85 -19.73 0.86
CA VAL A 160 -12.24 -18.78 -0.20
C VAL A 160 -12.80 -17.50 0.40
N ASP A 161 -13.83 -17.60 1.25
CA ASP A 161 -14.46 -16.41 1.84
C ASP A 161 -13.50 -15.65 2.78
N PRO A 162 -12.76 -16.31 3.70
CA PRO A 162 -11.76 -15.62 4.51
C PRO A 162 -10.72 -14.87 3.68
N VAL A 163 -10.15 -15.51 2.65
CA VAL A 163 -9.13 -14.85 1.82
C VAL A 163 -9.74 -13.71 0.99
N ALA A 164 -10.94 -13.89 0.43
CA ALA A 164 -11.64 -12.86 -0.33
C ALA A 164 -11.95 -11.62 0.52
N GLU A 165 -12.30 -11.80 1.80
CA GLU A 165 -12.48 -10.71 2.74
C GLU A 165 -11.17 -9.98 3.04
N ILE A 166 -10.05 -10.70 3.16
CA ILE A 166 -8.73 -10.09 3.35
C ILE A 166 -8.34 -9.26 2.14
N VAL A 167 -8.33 -9.86 0.94
CA VAL A 167 -7.74 -9.25 -0.25
C VAL A 167 -8.71 -8.35 -1.01
N VAL A 168 -9.99 -8.38 -0.66
CA VAL A 168 -11.07 -7.59 -1.29
C VAL A 168 -11.15 -7.86 -2.80
N VAL A 169 -10.96 -9.13 -3.16
CA VAL A 169 -11.12 -9.69 -4.52
C VAL A 169 -12.37 -10.56 -4.54
N ASP A 170 -13.00 -10.73 -5.69
CA ASP A 170 -14.15 -11.60 -5.80
C ASP A 170 -13.81 -13.07 -5.45
N ALA A 171 -14.78 -13.76 -4.83
CA ALA A 171 -14.61 -15.13 -4.38
C ALA A 171 -14.30 -16.12 -5.53
N THR A 172 -14.66 -15.78 -6.78
CA THR A 172 -14.36 -16.64 -7.94
C THR A 172 -12.87 -16.61 -8.25
N GLY A 173 -12.29 -15.41 -8.39
CA GLY A 173 -10.86 -15.23 -8.62
C GLY A 173 -10.01 -15.82 -7.50
N VAL A 174 -10.41 -15.60 -6.24
CA VAL A 174 -9.76 -16.22 -5.09
C VAL A 174 -9.89 -17.75 -5.13
N GLY A 175 -11.08 -18.27 -5.43
CA GLY A 175 -11.34 -19.70 -5.50
C GLY A 175 -10.55 -20.40 -6.61
N ASP A 176 -10.38 -19.75 -7.77
CA ASP A 176 -9.58 -20.28 -8.87
C ASP A 176 -8.08 -20.27 -8.54
N ALA A 177 -7.57 -19.20 -7.92
CA ALA A 177 -6.19 -19.14 -7.44
C ALA A 177 -5.91 -20.23 -6.40
N LEU A 178 -6.76 -20.35 -5.36
CA LEU A 178 -6.61 -21.38 -4.32
C LEU A 178 -6.69 -22.80 -4.87
N ARG A 179 -7.55 -23.06 -5.88
CA ARG A 179 -7.63 -24.36 -6.54
C ARG A 179 -6.34 -24.72 -7.25
N THR A 180 -5.77 -23.77 -8.00
CA THR A 180 -4.50 -23.95 -8.70
C THR A 180 -3.38 -24.22 -7.72
N MET A 181 -3.23 -23.39 -6.69
CA MET A 181 -2.19 -23.56 -5.67
C MET A 181 -2.31 -24.89 -4.93
N HIS A 182 -3.54 -25.33 -4.61
CA HIS A 182 -3.77 -26.63 -3.98
C HIS A 182 -3.36 -27.80 -4.88
N ALA A 183 -3.66 -27.74 -6.18
CA ALA A 183 -3.28 -28.78 -7.14
C ALA A 183 -1.75 -28.85 -7.31
N GLU A 184 -1.08 -27.71 -7.42
CA GLU A 184 0.39 -27.63 -7.46
C GLU A 184 1.02 -28.18 -6.17
N PHE A 185 0.43 -27.86 -5.02
CA PHE A 185 0.90 -28.36 -3.74
C PHE A 185 0.76 -29.89 -3.64
N ALA A 186 -0.37 -30.44 -4.09
CA ALA A 186 -0.62 -31.89 -4.13
C ALA A 186 0.36 -32.62 -5.06
N ALA A 187 0.76 -32.00 -6.17
CA ALA A 187 1.73 -32.57 -7.10
C ALA A 187 3.12 -32.81 -6.47
N PHE A 188 3.52 -32.02 -5.45
CA PHE A 188 4.74 -32.33 -4.69
C PHE A 188 4.63 -33.65 -3.94
N SER A 189 3.50 -33.91 -3.29
CA SER A 189 3.26 -35.15 -2.55
C SER A 189 3.20 -36.36 -3.48
N GLU A 190 2.56 -36.23 -4.64
CA GLU A 190 2.52 -37.29 -5.65
C GLU A 190 3.92 -37.61 -6.20
N ARG A 191 4.71 -36.59 -6.57
CA ARG A 191 6.10 -36.78 -7.01
C ARG A 191 6.95 -37.43 -5.91
N TYR A 192 6.83 -36.93 -4.68
CA TYR A 192 7.58 -37.47 -3.54
C TYR A 192 7.27 -38.96 -3.29
N MET A 193 5.99 -39.33 -3.25
CA MET A 193 5.56 -40.72 -3.10
C MET A 193 5.98 -41.60 -4.27
N GLY A 194 5.88 -41.11 -5.50
CA GLY A 194 6.34 -41.83 -6.70
C GLY A 194 7.84 -42.15 -6.64
N HIS A 195 8.66 -41.20 -6.20
CA HIS A 195 10.11 -41.41 -6.06
C HIS A 195 10.47 -42.31 -4.87
N LEU A 196 9.74 -42.22 -3.75
CA LEU A 196 9.89 -43.13 -2.61
C LEU A 196 9.61 -44.59 -2.99
N LEU A 197 8.48 -44.84 -3.67
CA LEU A 197 8.08 -46.20 -4.06
C LEU A 197 9.01 -46.79 -5.12
N ALA A 198 9.53 -45.96 -6.02
CA ALA A 198 10.51 -46.36 -7.03
C ALA A 198 11.92 -46.62 -6.46
N ARG A 199 12.15 -46.46 -5.14
CA ARG A 199 13.46 -46.58 -4.48
C ARG A 199 14.54 -45.72 -5.17
N ASN A 200 14.15 -44.52 -5.60
CA ASN A 200 15.07 -43.57 -6.21
C ASN A 200 16.04 -42.97 -5.19
N ASP A 201 17.12 -42.39 -5.72
CA ASP A 201 18.21 -41.77 -4.96
C ASP A 201 17.72 -40.68 -3.98
N ASP A 202 18.29 -40.66 -2.78
CA ASP A 202 17.98 -39.71 -1.69
C ASP A 202 18.14 -38.25 -2.13
N ALA A 203 19.01 -38.01 -3.12
CA ALA A 203 19.20 -36.70 -3.73
C ALA A 203 17.90 -36.13 -4.34
N ARG A 204 17.12 -36.97 -5.03
CA ARG A 204 15.88 -36.52 -5.70
C ARG A 204 14.76 -36.22 -4.70
N LEU A 205 14.69 -36.98 -3.60
CA LEU A 205 13.75 -36.73 -2.52
C LEU A 205 14.06 -35.41 -1.79
N LYS A 206 15.35 -35.09 -1.59
CA LYS A 206 15.80 -33.81 -1.02
C LYS A 206 15.47 -32.63 -1.93
N GLU A 207 15.65 -32.78 -3.24
CA GLU A 207 15.29 -31.74 -4.22
C GLU A 207 13.79 -31.42 -4.18
N ILE A 208 12.92 -32.43 -4.17
CA ILE A 208 11.46 -32.23 -4.09
C ILE A 208 11.08 -31.55 -2.77
N ALA A 209 11.71 -31.93 -1.66
CA ALA A 209 11.49 -31.28 -0.37
C ALA A 209 11.94 -29.80 -0.39
N ALA A 210 13.05 -29.49 -1.06
CA ALA A 210 13.54 -28.11 -1.23
C ALA A 210 12.61 -27.27 -2.12
N GLU A 211 12.13 -27.82 -3.24
CA GLU A 211 11.14 -27.15 -4.10
C GLU A 211 9.85 -26.85 -3.32
N ARG A 212 9.36 -27.81 -2.54
CA ARG A 212 8.17 -27.63 -1.69
C ARG A 212 8.37 -26.52 -0.64
N ALA A 213 9.54 -26.46 -0.02
CA ALA A 213 9.86 -25.40 0.94
C ALA A 213 9.92 -24.01 0.25
N ALA A 214 10.54 -23.93 -0.93
CA ALA A 214 10.60 -22.71 -1.72
C ALA A 214 9.22 -22.26 -2.26
N TYR A 215 8.31 -23.20 -2.51
CA TYR A 215 6.91 -22.91 -2.83
C TYR A 215 6.19 -22.28 -1.64
N LEU A 216 6.32 -22.88 -0.45
CA LEU A 216 5.68 -22.39 0.77
C LEU A 216 6.18 -20.99 1.18
N SER A 217 7.45 -20.66 0.89
CA SER A 217 7.99 -19.32 1.19
C SER A 217 7.50 -18.23 0.24
N ARG A 218 6.95 -18.57 -0.94
CA ARG A 218 6.48 -17.62 -1.95
C ARG A 218 4.96 -17.58 -2.12
N LEU A 219 4.21 -18.19 -1.20
CA LEU A 219 2.75 -18.36 -1.36
C LEU A 219 2.01 -17.06 -1.64
N VAL A 220 2.35 -16.00 -0.91
CA VAL A 220 1.67 -14.70 -1.08
C VAL A 220 1.95 -14.11 -2.46
N ASP A 221 3.21 -14.09 -2.88
CA ASP A 221 3.59 -13.57 -4.20
C ASP A 221 2.92 -14.38 -5.31
N HIS A 222 2.96 -15.70 -5.20
CA HIS A 222 2.35 -16.60 -6.17
C HIS A 222 0.82 -16.48 -6.22
N PHE A 223 0.16 -16.27 -5.08
CA PHE A 223 -1.27 -15.98 -5.03
C PHE A 223 -1.59 -14.70 -5.83
N TRP A 224 -0.82 -13.63 -5.65
CA TRP A 224 -1.02 -12.38 -6.39
C TRP A 224 -0.75 -12.54 -7.90
N GLU A 225 0.25 -13.34 -8.29
CA GLU A 225 0.50 -13.70 -9.69
C GLU A 225 -0.72 -14.39 -10.33
N LEU A 226 -1.39 -15.29 -9.60
CA LEU A 226 -2.58 -16.01 -10.07
C LEU A 226 -3.83 -15.12 -10.12
N VAL A 227 -3.96 -14.17 -9.19
CA VAL A 227 -5.05 -13.17 -9.21
C VAL A 227 -4.83 -12.14 -10.33
N GLY A 228 -3.58 -11.89 -10.72
CA GLY A 228 -3.22 -11.05 -11.86
C GLY A 228 -3.61 -9.57 -11.70
N GLU A 229 -4.12 -8.96 -12.77
CA GLU A 229 -4.44 -7.53 -12.81
C GLU A 229 -5.42 -7.09 -11.72
N ALA A 230 -6.30 -7.98 -11.25
CA ALA A 230 -7.23 -7.66 -10.17
C ALA A 230 -6.51 -7.31 -8.86
N GLY A 231 -5.31 -7.87 -8.64
CA GLY A 231 -4.49 -7.61 -7.46
C GLY A 231 -3.42 -6.53 -7.64
N GLU A 232 -2.94 -6.34 -8.86
CA GLU A 232 -1.83 -5.42 -9.19
C GLU A 232 -2.28 -4.06 -9.74
N ALA A 233 -3.40 -3.99 -10.45
CA ALA A 233 -3.95 -2.73 -10.91
C ALA A 233 -4.93 -2.18 -9.84
N PRO A 234 -5.06 -0.84 -9.71
CA PRO A 234 -6.23 -0.30 -9.06
C PRO A 234 -7.46 -0.88 -9.79
N PRO A 235 -8.48 -1.35 -9.07
CA PRO A 235 -9.57 -2.15 -9.64
C PRO A 235 -10.44 -1.39 -10.66
N PHE A 236 -10.14 -0.11 -10.91
CA PHE A 236 -10.63 0.66 -12.03
C PHE A 236 -9.51 1.50 -12.64
N PRO A 237 -9.50 1.72 -13.98
CA PRO A 237 -8.58 2.67 -14.58
C PRO A 237 -8.80 4.03 -13.93
N ALA A 238 -7.72 4.63 -13.42
CA ALA A 238 -7.77 5.99 -12.91
C ALA A 238 -8.39 6.87 -14.00
N ALA A 239 -9.58 7.42 -13.74
CA ALA A 239 -10.26 8.29 -14.68
C ALA A 239 -9.25 9.32 -15.18
N GLY A 240 -8.98 9.27 -16.48
CA GLY A 240 -7.97 10.09 -17.14
C GLY A 240 -8.17 11.56 -16.81
N ARG A 241 -7.06 12.24 -16.53
CA ARG A 241 -7.03 13.70 -16.59
C ARG A 241 -7.13 14.16 -18.03
#